data_AF-A0A352NEH8-F1
#
_entry.id   AF-A0A352NEH8-F1
#
_cell.length_a   1.000
_cell.length_b   1.000
_cell.length_c   1.000
_cell.angle_alpha   90.00
_cell.angle_beta   90.00
_cell.angle_gamma   90.00
#
_symmetry.space_group_name_H-M   'P 1'
#
loop_
_entity.id
_entity.type
_entity.pdbx_description
1 polymer ?
#
loop_
_entity_poly.entity_id
_entity_poly.type
_entity_poly.pdbx_seq_one_letter_code
_entity_poly.pdbx_strand_id
1 'polypeptide(L)'
;AGLFNLLSNDVLPDIWSVFSYFFIGLWGLYSLVAALPFCAIAVRRLRDTGLPWELIFILIVPFGGFLSMLILNALPSSKSQAGMPEFSQPVYRTPKIQEMGHESFFQAIKNYFVGYVSFRGRSSRLSFWMVQLSIVALFTVLGLLFSGTQLFENIFFGHAFLASWLLLFIIFLIALGLFLPTLALFARRFRDAGLSNFGIVLLFFSAASLNLLRNIIHTVDVASFGIRDFSLLNYLLFLATFVFVALIIFVAVQDKDQLAQKEKTLLFRKRG
;
A
#
# COMPACT_ATOMS: atom_id res chain seq x y z
N ALA A 1 -24.40 -31.79 26.69
CA ALA A 1 -24.53 -30.32 26.75
C ALA A 1 -23.30 -29.62 27.37
N GLY A 2 -22.07 -30.13 27.21
CA GLY A 2 -20.95 -29.75 28.09
C GLY A 2 -19.67 -29.22 27.43
N LEU A 3 -19.55 -29.25 26.09
CA LEU A 3 -18.32 -28.79 25.41
C LEU A 3 -18.61 -27.64 24.44
N PHE A 4 -19.74 -27.69 23.74
CA PHE A 4 -20.21 -26.60 22.88
C PHE A 4 -20.82 -25.41 23.65
N ASN A 5 -21.38 -25.61 24.84
CA ASN A 5 -21.86 -24.50 25.69
C ASN A 5 -20.71 -23.71 26.35
N LEU A 6 -19.52 -24.32 26.51
CA LEU A 6 -18.32 -23.63 26.98
C LEU A 6 -17.63 -22.82 25.86
N LEU A 7 -17.93 -23.17 24.60
CA LEU A 7 -17.53 -22.46 23.39
C LEU A 7 -18.60 -21.46 22.91
N SER A 8 -19.73 -21.35 23.62
CA SER A 8 -20.81 -20.42 23.31
C SER A 8 -20.90 -19.44 24.48
N ASN A 9 -19.85 -18.64 24.68
CA ASN A 9 -19.91 -17.55 25.63
C ASN A 9 -20.35 -16.30 24.87
N ASP A 10 -21.56 -15.82 25.15
CA ASP A 10 -22.19 -14.65 24.51
C ASP A 10 -21.38 -13.33 24.63
N VAL A 11 -20.27 -13.34 25.38
CA VAL A 11 -19.49 -12.14 25.72
C VAL A 11 -18.00 -12.25 25.36
N LEU A 12 -17.49 -13.43 25.01
CA LEU A 12 -16.15 -13.56 24.43
C LEU A 12 -16.28 -13.54 22.90
N PRO A 13 -15.45 -12.79 22.16
CA PRO A 13 -15.21 -13.14 20.78
C PRO A 13 -14.63 -14.55 20.82
N ASP A 14 -15.45 -15.54 20.41
CA ASP A 14 -15.03 -16.93 20.34
C ASP A 14 -13.63 -17.00 19.72
N ILE A 15 -12.79 -17.93 20.18
CA ILE A 15 -11.47 -18.16 19.58
C ILE A 15 -11.58 -18.20 18.04
N TRP A 16 -12.67 -18.77 17.54
CA TRP A 16 -13.07 -18.79 16.14
C TRP A 16 -13.29 -17.42 15.50
N SER A 17 -13.88 -16.45 16.19
CA SER A 17 -14.06 -15.08 15.70
C SER A 17 -12.72 -14.34 15.58
N VAL A 18 -11.81 -14.51 16.55
CA VAL A 18 -10.45 -13.93 16.48
C VAL A 18 -9.68 -14.51 15.30
N PHE A 19 -9.73 -15.83 15.10
CA PHE A 19 -9.18 -16.47 13.91
C PHE A 19 -9.84 -15.96 12.63
N SER A 20 -11.16 -15.80 12.62
CA SER A 20 -11.90 -15.26 11.47
C SER A 20 -11.42 -13.88 11.07
N TYR A 21 -11.31 -12.93 12.02
CA TYR A 21 -10.79 -11.59 11.75
C TYR A 21 -9.33 -11.61 11.26
N PHE A 22 -8.49 -12.49 11.82
CA PHE A 22 -7.12 -12.70 11.34
C PHE A 22 -7.10 -13.17 9.87
N PHE A 23 -7.92 -14.16 9.51
CA PHE A 23 -8.01 -14.68 8.15
C PHE A 23 -8.64 -13.67 7.18
N ILE A 24 -9.64 -12.90 7.60
CA ILE A 24 -10.23 -11.82 6.80
C ILE A 24 -9.19 -10.74 6.50
N GLY A 25 -8.39 -10.33 7.49
CA GLY A 25 -7.30 -9.38 7.28
C GLY A 25 -6.24 -9.90 6.30
N LEU A 26 -5.87 -11.18 6.43
CA LEU A 26 -4.93 -11.84 5.52
C LEU A 26 -5.50 -11.96 4.10
N TRP A 27 -6.78 -12.32 3.97
CA TRP A 27 -7.49 -12.40 2.69
C TRP A 27 -7.64 -11.01 2.04
N GLY A 28 -7.89 -9.96 2.82
CA GLY A 28 -7.90 -8.58 2.35
C GLY A 28 -6.53 -8.14 1.82
N LEU A 29 -5.44 -8.47 2.54
CA LEU A 29 -4.08 -8.19 2.07
C LEU A 29 -3.74 -8.99 0.80
N TYR A 30 -4.06 -10.29 0.79
CA TYR A 30 -3.85 -11.15 -0.37
C TYR A 30 -4.61 -10.64 -1.60
N SER A 31 -5.89 -10.27 -1.44
CA SER A 31 -6.71 -9.78 -2.55
C SER A 31 -6.18 -8.46 -3.12
N LEU A 32 -5.68 -7.53 -2.29
CA LEU A 32 -5.01 -6.31 -2.75
C LEU A 32 -3.73 -6.61 -3.53
N VAL A 33 -2.88 -7.49 -3.02
CA VAL A 33 -1.63 -7.87 -3.69
C VAL A 33 -1.89 -8.64 -4.98
N ALA A 34 -2.90 -9.51 -5.00
CA ALA A 34 -3.28 -10.33 -6.15
C ALA A 34 -4.07 -9.56 -7.22
N ALA A 35 -4.77 -8.48 -6.85
CA ALA A 35 -5.45 -7.61 -7.80
C ALA A 35 -4.47 -6.95 -8.77
N LEU A 36 -3.26 -6.59 -8.32
CA LEU A 36 -2.22 -6.00 -9.17
C LEU A 36 -1.80 -6.92 -10.34
N PRO A 37 -1.33 -8.17 -10.12
CA PRO A 37 -0.99 -9.08 -11.21
C PRO A 37 -2.22 -9.47 -12.03
N PHE A 38 -3.40 -9.60 -11.42
CA PHE A 38 -4.64 -9.87 -12.15
C PHE A 38 -4.94 -8.78 -13.18
N CYS A 39 -4.93 -7.51 -12.75
CA CYS A 39 -5.11 -6.36 -13.64
C CYS A 39 -4.00 -6.30 -14.69
N ALA A 40 -2.74 -6.54 -14.32
CA ALA A 40 -1.61 -6.49 -15.25
C ALA A 40 -1.71 -7.55 -16.37
N ILE A 41 -2.08 -8.78 -16.03
CA ILE A 41 -2.27 -9.87 -16.99
C ILE A 41 -3.49 -9.59 -17.88
N ALA A 42 -4.59 -9.07 -17.32
CA ALA A 42 -5.78 -8.72 -18.09
C ALA A 42 -5.50 -7.60 -19.11
N VAL A 43 -4.78 -6.53 -18.73
CA VAL A 43 -4.36 -5.49 -19.69
C VAL A 43 -3.48 -6.06 -20.79
N ARG A 44 -2.55 -6.96 -20.43
CA ARG A 44 -1.68 -7.60 -21.42
C ARG A 44 -2.48 -8.42 -22.40
N ARG A 45 -3.39 -9.27 -21.93
CA ARG A 45 -4.25 -10.11 -22.76
C ARG A 45 -5.18 -9.31 -23.66
N LEU A 46 -5.80 -8.24 -23.16
CA LEU A 46 -6.59 -7.30 -23.98
C LEU A 46 -5.74 -6.68 -25.10
N ARG A 47 -4.48 -6.35 -24.82
CA ARG A 47 -3.57 -5.81 -25.83
C ARG A 47 -3.15 -6.86 -26.86
N ASP A 48 -2.96 -8.10 -26.42
CA ASP A 48 -2.62 -9.24 -27.29
C ASP A 48 -3.80 -9.64 -28.20
N THR A 49 -5.05 -9.34 -27.82
CA THR A 49 -6.24 -9.52 -28.67
C THR A 49 -6.50 -8.33 -29.60
N GLY A 50 -5.70 -7.26 -29.52
CA GLY A 50 -5.86 -6.05 -30.34
C GLY A 50 -6.95 -5.09 -29.85
N LEU A 51 -7.45 -5.29 -28.62
CA LEU A 51 -8.46 -4.44 -28.00
C LEU A 51 -7.81 -3.29 -27.21
N PRO A 52 -8.51 -2.15 -27.05
CA PRO A 52 -8.01 -1.03 -26.25
C PRO A 52 -7.91 -1.43 -24.77
N TRP A 53 -6.84 -0.97 -24.10
CA TRP A 53 -6.57 -1.29 -22.69
C TRP A 53 -7.62 -0.73 -21.72
N GLU A 54 -8.36 0.30 -22.13
CA GLU A 54 -9.40 0.99 -21.36
C GLU A 54 -10.57 0.09 -21.00
N LEU A 55 -10.78 -1.01 -21.72
CA LEU A 55 -11.81 -2.01 -21.41
C LEU A 55 -11.61 -2.67 -20.04
N ILE A 56 -10.44 -2.50 -19.41
CA ILE A 56 -10.26 -2.92 -18.02
C ILE A 56 -11.24 -2.26 -17.05
N PHE A 57 -11.73 -1.05 -17.35
CA PHE A 57 -12.70 -0.37 -16.50
C PHE A 57 -14.05 -1.07 -16.43
N ILE A 58 -14.34 -2.00 -17.34
CA ILE A 58 -15.52 -2.87 -17.26
C ILE A 58 -15.50 -3.71 -15.96
N LEU A 59 -14.31 -3.99 -15.40
CA LEU A 59 -14.18 -4.68 -14.11
C LEU A 59 -14.82 -3.92 -12.93
N ILE A 60 -14.95 -2.59 -13.04
CA ILE A 60 -15.58 -1.75 -12.00
C ILE A 60 -17.10 -1.95 -11.97
N VAL A 61 -17.70 -2.44 -13.07
CA VAL A 61 -19.15 -2.70 -13.14
C VAL A 61 -19.49 -3.92 -12.28
N PRO A 62 -20.26 -3.77 -11.18
CA PRO A 62 -20.62 -4.89 -10.32
C PRO A 62 -21.48 -5.91 -11.10
N PHE A 63 -21.31 -7.20 -10.76
CA PHE A 63 -21.97 -8.39 -11.33
C PHE A 63 -21.62 -8.76 -12.79
N GLY A 64 -21.41 -7.81 -13.70
CA GLY A 64 -21.12 -8.11 -15.12
C GLY A 64 -19.66 -7.98 -15.55
N GLY A 65 -18.86 -7.20 -14.80
CA GLY A 65 -17.52 -6.81 -15.19
C GLY A 65 -16.51 -7.96 -15.27
N PHE A 66 -16.53 -8.82 -14.26
CA PHE A 66 -15.63 -9.98 -14.19
C PHE A 66 -15.94 -11.01 -15.29
N LEU A 67 -17.23 -11.29 -15.53
CA LEU A 67 -17.66 -12.24 -16.56
C LEU A 67 -17.30 -11.74 -17.96
N SER A 68 -17.53 -10.46 -18.22
CA SER A 68 -17.17 -9.81 -19.49
C SER A 68 -15.66 -9.87 -19.73
N MET A 69 -14.84 -9.60 -18.72
CA MET A 69 -13.38 -9.70 -18.81
C MET A 69 -12.87 -11.13 -19.00
N LEU A 70 -13.57 -12.14 -18.44
CA LEU A 70 -13.28 -13.55 -18.71
C LEU A 70 -13.48 -13.90 -20.19
N ILE A 71 -14.59 -13.46 -20.77
CA ILE A 71 -14.92 -13.68 -22.18
C ILE A 71 -13.91 -12.96 -23.08
N LEU A 72 -13.59 -11.70 -22.78
CA LEU A 72 -12.63 -10.91 -23.55
C LEU A 72 -11.21 -11.49 -23.50
N ASN A 73 -10.79 -12.07 -22.35
CA ASN A 73 -9.52 -12.75 -22.22
C ASN A 73 -9.48 -14.10 -22.93
N ALA A 74 -10.63 -14.73 -23.18
CA ALA A 74 -10.75 -16.00 -23.92
C ALA A 74 -10.75 -15.82 -25.45
N LEU A 75 -10.83 -14.58 -25.95
CA LEU A 75 -10.73 -14.30 -27.38
C LEU A 75 -9.36 -14.76 -27.95
N PRO A 76 -9.33 -15.27 -29.19
CA PRO A 76 -8.08 -15.63 -29.84
C PRO A 76 -7.22 -14.38 -30.05
N SER A 77 -5.90 -14.50 -29.88
CA SER A 77 -4.97 -13.39 -30.12
C SER A 77 -5.03 -12.96 -31.59
N SER A 78 -5.11 -11.65 -31.85
CA SER A 78 -5.22 -11.12 -33.20
C SER A 78 -3.93 -11.37 -33.99
N LYS A 79 -4.06 -11.83 -35.26
CA LYS A 79 -2.92 -12.01 -36.19
C LYS A 79 -2.18 -10.71 -36.54
N SER A 80 -2.70 -9.55 -36.12
CA SER A 80 -2.12 -8.22 -36.37
C SER A 80 -0.77 -7.98 -35.68
N GLN A 81 -0.31 -8.86 -34.78
CA GLN A 81 0.99 -8.76 -34.11
C GLN A 81 2.14 -9.50 -34.82
N ALA A 82 1.86 -10.27 -35.88
CA ALA A 82 2.88 -11.03 -36.62
C ALA A 82 3.91 -10.15 -37.37
N GLY A 83 3.69 -8.84 -37.45
CA GLY A 83 4.59 -7.87 -38.07
C GLY A 83 5.20 -6.85 -37.11
N MET A 84 5.10 -7.03 -35.80
CA MET A 84 5.81 -6.14 -34.86
C MET A 84 7.31 -6.45 -34.91
N PRO A 85 8.19 -5.44 -35.02
CA PRO A 85 9.62 -5.67 -34.94
C PRO A 85 9.92 -6.41 -33.65
N GLU A 86 10.69 -7.50 -33.78
CA GLU A 86 11.22 -8.26 -32.67
C GLU A 86 11.78 -7.27 -31.65
N PHE A 87 11.23 -7.25 -30.44
CA PHE A 87 11.75 -6.46 -29.32
C PHE A 87 13.09 -7.07 -28.87
N SER A 88 14.07 -7.04 -29.77
CA SER A 88 15.43 -7.45 -29.52
C SER A 88 16.06 -6.34 -28.68
N GLN A 89 16.41 -6.76 -27.47
CA GLN A 89 17.06 -6.06 -26.37
C GLN A 89 16.13 -5.32 -25.40
N PRO A 90 16.27 -5.58 -24.07
CA PRO A 90 15.75 -4.66 -23.08
C PRO A 90 16.51 -3.35 -23.26
N VAL A 91 15.91 -2.38 -23.94
CA VAL A 91 16.39 -1.00 -23.88
C VAL A 91 16.44 -0.67 -22.40
N TYR A 92 17.65 -0.56 -21.82
CA TYR A 92 17.87 -0.06 -20.48
C TYR A 92 17.45 1.40 -20.51
N ARG A 93 16.14 1.63 -20.41
CA ARG A 93 15.53 2.95 -20.41
C ARG A 93 16.21 3.69 -19.27
N THR A 94 16.94 4.74 -19.59
CA THR A 94 17.56 5.61 -18.59
C THR A 94 16.52 5.90 -17.52
N PRO A 95 16.88 5.82 -16.22
CA PRO A 95 15.89 6.02 -15.19
C PRO A 95 15.25 7.39 -15.41
N LYS A 96 13.92 7.40 -15.52
CA LYS A 96 13.11 8.58 -15.87
C LYS A 96 13.34 9.76 -14.91
N ILE A 97 13.92 9.49 -13.74
CA ILE A 97 14.17 10.44 -12.66
C ILE A 97 15.60 10.24 -12.13
N GLN A 98 16.41 11.30 -12.25
CA GLN A 98 17.73 11.42 -11.61
C GLN A 98 17.82 12.82 -10.99
N GLU A 99 17.54 12.89 -9.69
CA GLU A 99 17.56 14.17 -8.98
C GLU A 99 18.97 14.50 -8.47
N MET A 100 19.45 15.71 -8.75
CA MET A 100 20.81 16.17 -8.38
C MET A 100 20.89 16.88 -7.03
N GLY A 101 19.75 17.19 -6.38
CA GLY A 101 19.70 17.71 -5.00
C GLY A 101 19.35 19.20 -4.85
N HIS A 102 19.14 19.94 -5.94
CA HIS A 102 18.76 21.36 -5.95
C HIS A 102 17.37 21.59 -6.54
N GLU A 103 16.39 20.76 -6.16
CA GLU A 103 15.07 20.84 -6.79
C GLU A 103 14.13 21.76 -6.02
N SER A 104 13.31 22.51 -6.76
CA SER A 104 12.23 23.31 -6.18
C SER A 104 11.07 22.40 -5.74
N PHE A 105 10.26 22.88 -4.80
CA PHE A 105 9.10 22.15 -4.28
C PHE A 105 8.17 21.61 -5.37
N PHE A 106 7.82 22.44 -6.35
CA PHE A 106 6.96 22.05 -7.46
C PHE A 106 7.61 21.00 -8.37
N GLN A 107 8.93 21.07 -8.55
CA GLN A 107 9.67 20.09 -9.33
C GLN A 107 9.67 18.72 -8.62
N ALA A 108 9.82 18.68 -7.30
CA ALA A 108 9.74 17.46 -6.50
C ALA A 108 8.36 16.76 -6.64
N ILE A 109 7.26 17.52 -6.54
CA ILE A 109 5.90 16.99 -6.74
C ILE A 109 5.72 16.48 -8.18
N LYS A 110 6.20 17.24 -9.18
CA LYS A 110 6.14 16.80 -10.57
C LYS A 110 6.90 15.49 -10.77
N ASN A 111 8.11 15.37 -10.24
CA ASN A 111 8.91 14.15 -10.32
C ASN A 111 8.21 12.98 -9.61
N TYR A 112 7.56 13.22 -8.47
CA TYR A 112 6.80 12.22 -7.75
C TYR A 112 5.71 11.59 -8.64
N PHE A 113 4.89 12.41 -9.31
CA PHE A 113 3.85 11.91 -10.22
C PHE A 113 4.43 11.36 -11.53
N VAL A 114 5.48 11.96 -12.11
CA VAL A 114 6.16 11.42 -13.30
C VAL A 114 6.73 10.03 -13.04
N GLY A 115 7.10 9.77 -11.78
CA GLY A 115 7.68 8.54 -11.28
C GLY A 115 6.69 7.51 -10.75
N TYR A 116 5.39 7.65 -11.03
CA TYR A 116 4.32 6.90 -10.37
C TYR A 116 4.59 5.39 -10.18
N VAL A 117 5.00 4.68 -11.23
CA VAL A 117 5.34 3.23 -11.19
C VAL A 117 6.83 2.97 -11.45
N SER A 118 7.67 4.02 -11.54
CA SER A 118 9.08 3.79 -11.86
C SER A 118 9.87 3.45 -10.60
N PHE A 119 10.12 2.18 -10.31
CA PHE A 119 10.96 1.81 -9.16
C PHE A 119 12.46 2.07 -9.38
N ARG A 120 12.85 2.50 -10.58
CA ARG A 120 14.23 2.83 -10.96
C ARG A 120 14.43 4.34 -11.01
N GLY A 121 15.63 4.77 -10.63
CA GLY A 121 16.01 6.19 -10.56
C GLY A 121 16.47 6.57 -9.16
N ARG A 122 16.88 7.83 -9.04
CA ARG A 122 17.42 8.40 -7.80
C ARG A 122 16.47 9.44 -7.25
N SER A 123 16.40 9.51 -5.93
CA SER A 123 15.61 10.50 -5.18
C SER A 123 16.53 11.31 -4.27
N SER A 124 16.44 12.63 -4.39
CA SER A 124 17.12 13.54 -3.46
C SER A 124 16.39 13.54 -2.11
N ARG A 125 17.13 13.78 -1.02
CA ARG A 125 16.55 13.82 0.34
C ARG A 125 15.53 14.93 0.49
N LEU A 126 15.84 16.09 -0.08
CA LEU A 126 14.98 17.26 -0.03
C LEU A 126 13.67 17.02 -0.77
N SER A 127 13.72 16.48 -2.01
CA SER A 127 12.52 16.10 -2.77
C SER A 127 11.70 15.05 -2.00
N PHE A 128 12.36 14.05 -1.42
CA PHE A 128 11.71 13.03 -0.60
C PHE A 128 10.92 13.64 0.57
N TRP A 129 11.56 14.49 1.37
CA TRP A 129 10.91 15.11 2.54
C TRP A 129 9.84 16.13 2.16
N MET A 130 10.04 16.91 1.10
CA MET A 130 9.02 17.84 0.61
C MET A 130 7.74 17.11 0.22
N VAL A 131 7.87 15.99 -0.52
CA VAL A 131 6.73 15.16 -0.89
C VAL A 131 6.10 14.52 0.33
N GLN A 132 6.91 13.93 1.22
CA GLN A 132 6.38 13.24 2.41
C GLN A 132 5.64 14.21 3.35
N LEU A 133 6.18 15.41 3.58
CA LEU A 133 5.52 16.45 4.38
C LEU A 133 4.25 16.95 3.71
N SER A 134 4.23 17.09 2.39
CA SER A 134 3.02 17.47 1.64
C SER A 134 1.92 16.43 1.78
N ILE A 135 2.28 15.14 1.73
CA ILE A 135 1.34 14.04 1.92
C ILE A 135 0.80 14.04 3.36
N VAL A 136 1.68 14.19 4.35
CA VAL A 136 1.26 14.28 5.76
C VAL A 136 0.30 15.46 5.95
N ALA A 137 0.64 16.65 5.44
CA ALA A 137 -0.23 17.83 5.52
C ALA A 137 -1.60 17.59 4.86
N LEU A 138 -1.63 16.97 3.68
CA LEU A 138 -2.86 16.61 2.98
C LEU A 138 -3.75 15.69 3.84
N PHE A 139 -3.19 14.61 4.38
CA PHE A 139 -3.94 13.67 5.22
C PHE A 139 -4.35 14.26 6.56
N THR A 140 -3.57 15.19 7.12
CA THR A 140 -3.97 15.95 8.32
C THR A 140 -5.19 16.82 8.04
N VAL A 141 -5.20 17.57 6.94
CA VAL A 141 -6.36 18.40 6.55
C VAL A 141 -7.59 17.54 6.29
N LEU A 142 -7.44 16.43 5.55
CA LEU A 142 -8.54 15.49 5.30
C LEU A 142 -9.07 14.84 6.58
N GLY A 143 -8.19 14.51 7.53
CA GLY A 143 -8.57 13.97 8.84
C GLY A 143 -9.33 14.98 9.70
N LEU A 144 -8.92 16.26 9.68
CA LEU A 144 -9.65 17.33 10.36
C LEU A 144 -11.03 17.55 9.74
N LEU A 145 -11.13 17.54 8.41
CA LEU A 145 -12.42 17.61 7.71
C LEU A 145 -13.32 16.43 8.09
N PHE A 146 -12.78 15.21 8.12
CA PHE A 146 -13.51 14.01 8.51
C PHE A 146 -14.05 14.09 9.95
N SER A 147 -13.19 14.47 10.89
CA SER A 147 -13.60 14.69 12.28
C SER A 147 -14.70 15.76 12.38
N GLY A 148 -14.55 16.88 11.67
CA GLY A 148 -15.55 17.96 11.62
C GLY A 148 -16.91 17.49 11.07
N THR A 149 -16.91 16.69 9.99
CA THR A 149 -18.14 16.11 9.45
C THR A 149 -18.81 15.14 10.41
N GLN A 150 -18.03 14.31 11.12
CA GLN A 150 -18.58 13.40 12.12
C GLN A 150 -19.18 14.17 13.30
N LEU A 151 -18.51 15.21 13.80
CA LEU A 151 -19.04 16.04 14.88
C LEU A 151 -20.36 16.70 14.48
N PHE A 152 -20.41 17.28 13.29
CA PHE A 152 -21.63 17.87 12.74
C PHE A 152 -22.76 16.83 12.66
N GLU A 153 -22.55 15.71 11.98
CA GLU A 153 -23.61 14.71 11.81
C GLU A 153 -24.10 14.12 13.14
N ASN A 154 -23.20 13.88 14.11
CA ASN A 154 -23.61 13.40 15.43
C ASN A 154 -24.48 14.42 16.19
N ILE A 155 -24.26 15.73 16.02
CA ILE A 155 -25.10 16.76 16.66
C ILE A 155 -26.49 16.81 16.03
N PHE A 156 -26.60 16.71 14.70
CA PHE A 156 -27.88 16.86 14.00
C PHE A 156 -28.68 15.56 13.91
N PHE A 157 -28.01 14.42 13.72
CA PHE A 157 -28.64 13.13 13.45
C PHE A 157 -28.40 12.09 14.56
N GLY A 158 -27.47 12.34 15.50
CA GLY A 158 -27.15 11.41 16.59
C GLY A 158 -26.29 10.21 16.19
N HIS A 159 -25.89 10.12 14.92
CA HIS A 159 -25.03 9.07 14.39
C HIS A 159 -24.29 9.55 13.13
N ALA A 160 -23.24 8.84 12.74
CA ALA A 160 -22.58 9.06 11.46
C ALA A 160 -23.53 8.73 10.31
N PHE A 161 -23.67 9.66 9.36
CA PHE A 161 -24.58 9.58 8.23
C PHE A 161 -23.81 9.67 6.91
N LEU A 162 -24.50 10.00 5.83
CA LEU A 162 -24.04 9.86 4.46
C LEU A 162 -22.78 10.67 4.13
N ALA A 163 -22.58 11.85 4.74
CA ALA A 163 -21.41 12.68 4.44
C ALA A 163 -20.13 12.08 5.02
N SER A 164 -20.17 11.50 6.22
CA SER A 164 -19.02 10.78 6.80
C SER A 164 -18.60 9.59 5.93
N TRP A 165 -19.56 8.78 5.48
CA TRP A 165 -19.28 7.62 4.62
C TRP A 165 -18.74 8.05 3.24
N LEU A 166 -19.33 9.08 2.64
CA LEU A 166 -18.89 9.61 1.34
C LEU A 166 -17.48 10.20 1.43
N LEU A 167 -17.19 10.97 2.49
CA LEU A 167 -15.86 11.54 2.69
C LEU A 167 -14.80 10.47 2.93
N LEU A 168 -15.12 9.43 3.73
CA LEU A 168 -14.23 8.29 3.92
C LEU A 168 -13.93 7.58 2.60
N PHE A 169 -14.95 7.37 1.76
CA PHE A 169 -14.78 6.77 0.43
C PHE A 169 -13.86 7.62 -0.47
N ILE A 170 -14.02 8.95 -0.47
CA ILE A 170 -13.12 9.85 -1.22
C ILE A 170 -11.69 9.77 -0.69
N ILE A 171 -11.49 9.80 0.62
CA ILE A 171 -10.17 9.67 1.25
C ILE A 171 -9.52 8.33 0.86
N PHE A 172 -10.30 7.26 0.85
CA PHE A 172 -9.85 5.94 0.42
C PHE A 172 -9.37 5.93 -1.04
N LEU A 173 -10.10 6.57 -1.97
CA LEU A 173 -9.70 6.70 -3.37
C LEU A 173 -8.39 7.49 -3.53
N ILE A 174 -8.26 8.61 -2.79
CA ILE A 174 -7.03 9.42 -2.77
C ILE A 174 -5.85 8.58 -2.24
N ALA A 175 -6.06 7.86 -1.13
CA ALA A 175 -5.04 7.00 -0.54
C ALA A 175 -4.60 5.90 -1.50
N LEU A 176 -5.53 5.27 -2.21
CA LEU A 176 -5.24 4.24 -3.22
C LEU A 176 -4.40 4.81 -4.38
N GLY A 177 -4.74 6.01 -4.87
CA GLY A 177 -3.96 6.70 -5.90
C GLY A 177 -2.54 7.09 -5.43
N LEU A 178 -2.37 7.48 -4.17
CA LEU A 178 -1.06 7.85 -3.63
C LEU A 178 -0.23 6.65 -3.14
N PHE A 179 -0.85 5.47 -2.98
CA PHE A 179 -0.20 4.28 -2.46
C PHE A 179 0.97 3.79 -3.34
N LEU A 180 0.76 3.65 -4.65
CA LEU A 180 1.82 3.20 -5.56
C LEU A 180 3.01 4.17 -5.65
N PRO A 181 2.81 5.48 -5.87
CA PRO A 181 3.93 6.43 -5.96
C PRO A 181 4.66 6.60 -4.61
N THR A 182 3.98 6.51 -3.46
CA THR A 182 4.66 6.48 -2.15
C THR A 182 5.56 5.26 -2.02
N LEU A 183 5.07 4.05 -2.33
CA LEU A 183 5.90 2.84 -2.32
C LEU A 183 7.10 2.96 -3.26
N ALA A 184 6.89 3.48 -4.47
CA ALA A 184 7.96 3.69 -5.43
C ALA A 184 9.03 4.66 -4.92
N LEU A 185 8.63 5.75 -4.27
CA LEU A 185 9.53 6.74 -3.70
C LEU A 185 10.35 6.17 -2.53
N PHE A 186 9.70 5.50 -1.57
CA PHE A 186 10.39 4.83 -0.46
C PHE A 186 11.37 3.76 -0.95
N ALA A 187 10.98 2.94 -1.93
CA ALA A 187 11.84 1.92 -2.50
C ALA A 187 13.10 2.52 -3.18
N ARG A 188 12.98 3.68 -3.85
CA ARG A 188 14.14 4.40 -4.38
C ARG A 188 15.01 4.93 -3.25
N ARG A 189 14.40 5.57 -2.25
CA ARG A 189 15.12 6.22 -1.16
C ARG A 189 15.91 5.23 -0.31
N PHE A 190 15.31 4.09 0.06
CA PHE A 190 16.01 3.03 0.80
C PHE A 190 17.14 2.41 -0.02
N ARG A 191 16.96 2.28 -1.34
CA ARG A 191 18.02 1.82 -2.22
C ARG A 191 19.17 2.83 -2.31
N ASP A 192 18.86 4.13 -2.38
CA ASP A 192 19.84 5.22 -2.40
C ASP A 192 20.62 5.33 -1.08
N ALA A 193 20.04 4.90 0.05
CA ALA A 193 20.73 4.79 1.34
C ALA A 193 21.73 3.60 1.41
N GLY A 194 21.69 2.68 0.45
CA GLY A 194 22.58 1.50 0.37
C GLY A 194 21.90 0.16 0.73
N LEU A 195 20.58 0.13 0.91
CA LEU A 195 19.85 -1.09 1.25
C LEU A 195 19.69 -2.01 0.03
N SER A 196 19.82 -3.32 0.23
CA SER A 196 19.58 -4.32 -0.83
C SER A 196 18.08 -4.41 -1.15
N ASN A 197 17.73 -4.91 -2.35
CA ASN A 197 16.32 -5.14 -2.69
C ASN A 197 15.63 -6.11 -1.70
N PHE A 198 16.36 -7.09 -1.17
CA PHE A 198 15.85 -8.01 -0.15
C PHE A 198 15.61 -7.30 1.18
N GLY A 199 16.54 -6.43 1.62
CA GLY A 199 16.36 -5.62 2.82
C GLY A 199 15.16 -4.68 2.74
N ILE A 200 14.90 -4.09 1.57
CA ILE A 200 13.72 -3.24 1.33
C ILE A 200 12.43 -4.06 1.49
N VAL A 201 12.36 -5.24 0.87
CA VAL A 201 11.18 -6.11 0.97
C VAL A 201 10.95 -6.55 2.41
N LEU A 202 12.01 -6.93 3.12
CA LEU A 202 11.93 -7.33 4.52
C LEU A 202 11.40 -6.20 5.41
N LEU A 203 11.85 -4.95 5.19
CA LEU A 203 11.34 -3.79 5.92
C LEU A 203 9.86 -3.54 5.63
N PHE A 204 9.42 -3.59 4.38
CA PHE A 204 7.99 -3.41 4.09
C PHE A 204 7.13 -4.55 4.64
N PHE A 205 7.63 -5.79 4.58
CA PHE A 205 6.93 -6.95 5.11
C PHE A 205 6.77 -6.87 6.64
N SER A 206 7.84 -6.50 7.36
CA SER A 206 7.76 -6.33 8.81
C SER A 206 6.85 -5.15 9.19
N ALA A 207 6.89 -4.04 8.43
CA ALA A 207 5.97 -2.92 8.62
C ALA A 207 4.50 -3.35 8.48
N ALA A 208 4.18 -4.06 7.40
CA ALA A 208 2.83 -4.54 7.12
C ALA A 208 2.37 -5.53 8.19
N SER A 209 3.25 -6.45 8.61
CA SER A 209 2.95 -7.46 9.62
C SER A 209 2.63 -6.84 10.98
N LEU A 210 3.41 -5.84 11.41
CA LEU A 210 3.16 -5.11 12.66
C LEU A 210 1.83 -4.35 12.63
N ASN A 211 1.51 -3.68 11.52
CA ASN A 211 0.24 -2.96 11.36
C ASN A 211 -0.97 -3.91 11.37
N LEU A 212 -0.86 -5.06 10.70
CA LEU A 212 -1.90 -6.09 10.74
C LEU A 212 -2.10 -6.62 12.16
N LEU A 213 -1.03 -6.99 12.85
CA LEU A 213 -1.11 -7.50 14.22
C LEU A 213 -1.76 -6.48 15.15
N ARG A 214 -1.36 -5.21 15.08
CA ARG A 214 -1.96 -4.12 15.85
C ARG A 214 -3.46 -4.00 15.59
N ASN A 215 -3.88 -4.02 14.33
CA ASN A 215 -5.30 -3.89 13.97
C ASN A 215 -6.14 -5.08 14.46
N ILE A 216 -5.57 -6.29 14.42
CA ILE A 216 -6.23 -7.51 14.91
C ILE A 216 -6.40 -7.43 16.43
N ILE A 217 -5.33 -7.14 17.17
CA ILE A 217 -5.42 -7.05 18.64
C ILE A 217 -6.42 -5.96 19.07
N HIS A 218 -6.40 -4.79 18.44
CA HIS A 218 -7.39 -3.74 18.72
C HIS A 218 -8.82 -4.20 18.46
N THR A 219 -9.06 -4.94 17.38
CA THR A 219 -10.41 -5.47 17.07
C THR A 219 -10.85 -6.51 18.09
N VAL A 220 -9.94 -7.39 18.53
CA VAL A 220 -10.21 -8.39 19.57
C VAL A 220 -10.50 -7.73 20.92
N ASP A 221 -9.77 -6.67 21.26
CA ASP A 221 -9.94 -5.91 22.50
C ASP A 221 -11.33 -5.27 22.56
N VAL A 222 -11.74 -4.57 21.49
CA VAL A 222 -13.09 -3.99 21.36
C VAL A 222 -14.17 -5.07 21.40
N ALA A 223 -13.95 -6.21 20.73
CA ALA A 223 -14.91 -7.30 20.70
C ALA A 223 -15.02 -8.06 22.05
N SER A 224 -14.01 -7.96 22.92
CA SER A 224 -13.98 -8.63 24.24
C SER A 224 -14.76 -7.90 25.33
N PHE A 225 -15.41 -6.77 25.01
CA PHE A 225 -16.25 -5.96 25.91
C PHE A 225 -15.62 -5.73 27.31
N GLY A 226 -14.30 -5.60 27.38
CA GLY A 226 -13.57 -5.34 28.63
C GLY A 226 -13.39 -6.55 29.57
N ILE A 227 -13.72 -7.78 29.17
CA ILE A 227 -13.48 -8.98 29.99
C ILE A 227 -11.99 -9.33 30.06
N ARG A 228 -11.24 -9.04 28.99
CA ARG A 228 -9.78 -9.22 28.92
C ARG A 228 -9.16 -7.90 28.49
N ASP A 229 -8.41 -7.28 29.39
CA ASP A 229 -7.64 -6.08 29.08
C ASP A 229 -6.31 -6.47 28.42
N PHE A 230 -6.23 -6.36 27.10
CA PHE A 230 -4.96 -6.47 26.37
C PHE A 230 -4.19 -5.15 26.33
N SER A 231 -4.51 -4.21 27.22
CA SER A 231 -3.91 -2.88 27.32
C SER A 231 -2.37 -2.90 27.27
N LEU A 232 -1.72 -3.78 28.04
CA LEU A 232 -0.25 -3.91 28.00
C LEU A 232 0.27 -4.31 26.62
N LEU A 233 -0.39 -5.26 25.95
CA LEU A 233 -0.03 -5.71 24.61
C LEU A 233 -0.26 -4.58 23.57
N ASN A 234 -1.34 -3.82 23.70
CA ASN A 234 -1.60 -2.64 22.87
C ASN A 234 -0.51 -1.59 23.03
N TYR A 235 -0.05 -1.30 24.25
CA TYR A 235 1.07 -0.39 24.50
C TYR A 235 2.40 -0.91 23.95
N LEU A 236 2.69 -2.21 24.09
CA LEU A 236 3.89 -2.82 23.50
C LEU A 236 3.87 -2.76 21.97
N LEU A 237 2.73 -3.05 21.33
CA LEU A 237 2.59 -2.96 19.87
C LEU A 237 2.67 -1.51 19.38
N PHE A 238 2.13 -0.56 20.15
CA PHE A 238 2.31 0.87 19.88
C PHE A 238 3.79 1.25 19.93
N LEU A 239 4.52 0.85 20.99
CA LEU A 239 5.95 1.10 21.12
C LEU A 239 6.75 0.45 19.97
N ALA A 240 6.47 -0.81 19.63
CA ALA A 240 7.11 -1.51 18.53
C ALA A 240 6.88 -0.79 17.19
N THR A 241 5.65 -0.33 16.94
CA THR A 241 5.30 0.45 15.74
C THR A 241 6.06 1.78 15.71
N PHE A 242 6.15 2.47 16.84
CA PHE A 242 6.88 3.73 16.94
C PHE A 242 8.38 3.55 16.67
N VAL A 243 9.01 2.54 17.27
CA VAL A 243 10.41 2.18 17.02
C VAL A 243 10.62 1.87 15.54
N PHE A 244 9.69 1.14 14.92
CA PHE A 244 9.77 0.79 13.51
C PHE A 244 9.67 2.02 12.59
N VAL A 245 8.77 2.96 12.89
CA VAL A 245 8.66 4.24 12.16
C VAL A 245 9.94 5.06 12.33
N ALA A 246 10.50 5.13 13.54
CA ALA A 246 11.77 5.81 13.79
C ALA A 246 12.91 5.18 12.97
N LEU A 247 12.94 3.85 12.84
CA LEU A 247 13.89 3.13 11.99
C LEU A 247 13.72 3.51 10.50
N ILE A 248 12.48 3.54 9.99
CA ILE A 248 12.20 3.97 8.61
C ILE A 248 12.73 5.39 8.38
N ILE A 249 12.46 6.31 9.31
CA ILE A 249 12.91 7.70 9.22
C ILE A 249 14.44 7.76 9.24
N PHE A 250 15.08 7.04 10.16
CA PHE A 250 16.54 6.98 10.25
C PHE A 250 17.19 6.51 8.94
N VAL A 251 16.66 5.44 8.34
CA VAL A 251 17.12 4.94 7.03
C VAL A 251 16.84 5.94 5.91
N ALA A 252 15.70 6.63 5.93
CA ALA A 252 15.36 7.64 4.93
C ALA A 252 16.28 8.88 5.00
N VAL A 253 16.73 9.26 6.21
CA VAL A 253 17.62 10.41 6.45
C VAL A 253 19.07 10.15 6.03
N GLN A 254 19.56 8.91 6.07
CA GLN A 254 20.95 8.52 5.76
C GLN A 254 21.51 9.09 4.43
N ASP A 255 22.82 9.36 4.38
CA ASP A 255 23.46 9.80 3.13
C ASP A 255 23.60 8.67 2.10
N LYS A 256 23.92 9.07 0.87
CA LYS A 256 24.17 8.19 -0.27
C LYS A 256 25.14 7.09 0.13
N ASP A 257 24.70 5.84 -0.03
CA ASP A 257 25.50 4.64 0.18
C ASP A 257 26.22 4.59 1.55
N GLN A 258 25.73 5.32 2.57
CA GLN A 258 26.34 5.26 3.90
C GLN A 258 26.08 3.92 4.59
N LEU A 259 24.93 3.28 4.33
CA LEU A 259 24.66 1.91 4.79
C LEU A 259 25.32 0.83 3.90
N ALA A 260 25.92 1.20 2.77
CA ALA A 260 26.58 0.24 1.89
C ALA A 260 27.92 -0.20 2.51
N GLN A 261 28.04 -1.50 2.75
CA GLN A 261 29.24 -2.12 3.30
C GLN A 261 30.27 -2.46 2.21
N LYS A 262 31.54 -2.62 2.58
CA LYS A 262 32.59 -3.10 1.67
C LYS A 262 32.32 -4.54 1.19
N GLU A 263 31.63 -5.33 2.00
CA GLU A 263 31.20 -6.69 1.67
C GLU A 263 29.69 -6.77 1.44
N LYS A 264 29.26 -7.70 0.59
CA LYS A 264 27.85 -7.86 0.24
C LYS A 264 27.14 -8.72 1.28
N THR A 265 26.41 -8.09 2.19
CA THR A 265 25.48 -8.79 3.08
C THR A 265 24.12 -8.98 2.40
N LEU A 266 23.28 -9.92 2.87
CA LEU A 266 21.91 -10.07 2.34
C LEU A 266 21.07 -8.78 2.50
N LEU A 267 21.36 -7.98 3.51
CA LEU A 267 20.66 -6.73 3.82
C LEU A 267 21.26 -5.49 3.15
N PHE A 268 22.58 -5.47 2.91
CA PHE A 268 23.30 -4.28 2.45
C PHE A 268 24.00 -4.50 1.11
N ARG A 269 23.98 -3.47 0.27
CA ARG A 269 24.64 -3.52 -1.02
C ARG A 269 26.17 -3.33 -0.87
N LYS A 270 26.94 -4.01 -1.70
CA LYS A 270 28.40 -3.84 -1.81
C LYS A 270 28.74 -2.44 -2.35
N ARG A 271 29.67 -1.72 -1.72
CA ARG A 271 30.31 -0.55 -2.35
C ARG A 271 31.10 -0.99 -3.58
N GLY A 272 30.76 -0.40 -4.73
CA GLY A 272 31.56 -0.47 -5.95
C GLY A 272 32.74 0.47 -5.87
#